data_AF-A0A1G0MJ61-F1
#
_entry.id   AF-A0A1G0MJ61-F1
#
_cell.length_a   1.000
_cell.length_b   1.000
_cell.length_c   1.000
_cell.angle_alpha   90.00
_cell.angle_beta   90.00
_cell.angle_gamma   90.00
#
_symmetry.space_group_name_H-M   'P 1'
#
loop_
_entity.id
_entity.type
_entity.pdbx_description
1 polymer ?
#
loop_
_entity_poly.entity_id
_entity_poly.type
_entity_poly.pdbx_seq_one_letter_code
_entity_poly.pdbx_strand_id
1 'polypeptide(L)'
;MLLTMNAALAPSALCAGPEWVQLDENADSGFFYDRSATRKTDEGNFRVQTRVVYTEQGKADALKMLSSSKDLGKLYESRYVHDLNCPEKESRLLNAAHLDKDGVVLKSTDLSSFTEWEAIPPDVRMFSVLQEACSQ
;
A
#
# COMPACT_ATOMS: atom_id res chain seq x y z
N MET A 1 -47.75 16.08 29.87
CA MET A 1 -46.93 14.90 29.53
C MET A 1 -45.94 15.35 28.46
N LEU A 2 -44.75 15.83 28.84
CA LEU A 2 -43.73 16.31 27.90
C LEU A 2 -42.82 15.14 27.52
N LEU A 3 -42.80 14.78 26.22
CA LEU A 3 -41.78 13.90 25.67
C LEU A 3 -40.52 14.73 25.37
N THR A 4 -39.46 14.52 26.14
CA THR A 4 -38.11 14.96 25.79
C THR A 4 -37.52 14.00 24.77
N MET A 5 -37.42 14.41 23.51
CA MET A 5 -36.64 13.70 22.49
C MET A 5 -35.16 13.89 22.79
N ASN A 6 -34.50 12.84 23.29
CA ASN A 6 -33.04 12.77 23.30
C ASN A 6 -32.56 12.57 21.86
N ALA A 7 -32.04 13.63 21.25
CA ALA A 7 -31.28 13.54 20.02
C ALA A 7 -29.94 12.87 20.33
N ALA A 8 -29.86 11.55 20.08
CA ALA A 8 -28.61 10.83 20.08
C ALA A 8 -27.78 11.29 18.86
N LEU A 9 -26.78 12.14 19.12
CA LEU A 9 -25.72 12.43 18.15
C LEU A 9 -24.91 11.15 17.97
N ALA A 10 -25.23 10.36 16.94
CA ALA A 10 -24.37 9.28 16.50
C ALA A 10 -23.07 9.92 15.99
N PRO A 11 -21.88 9.58 16.55
CA PRO A 11 -20.63 10.07 16.02
C PRO A 11 -20.53 9.59 14.58
N SER A 12 -20.51 10.53 13.64
CA SER A 12 -20.15 10.26 12.27
C SER A 12 -18.74 9.66 12.32
N ALA A 13 -18.64 8.36 12.02
CA ALA A 13 -17.37 7.77 11.66
C ALA A 13 -16.90 8.52 10.42
N LEU A 14 -16.15 9.59 10.62
CA LEU A 14 -15.39 10.25 9.58
C LEU A 14 -14.54 9.14 8.98
N CYS A 15 -14.83 8.75 7.75
CA CYS A 15 -13.90 7.96 6.94
C CYS A 15 -12.62 8.79 6.83
N ALA A 16 -11.73 8.66 7.80
CA ALA A 16 -10.40 9.21 7.72
C ALA A 16 -9.79 8.62 6.44
N GLY A 17 -9.35 9.52 5.55
CA GLY A 17 -8.65 9.11 4.34
C GLY A 17 -7.34 8.38 4.69
N PRO A 18 -6.66 7.83 3.67
CA PRO A 18 -5.42 7.10 3.90
C PRO A 18 -4.36 7.98 4.56
N GLU A 19 -3.65 7.43 5.55
CA GLU A 19 -2.55 8.09 6.28
C GLU A 19 -1.21 7.64 5.69
N TRP A 20 -0.86 8.23 4.55
CA TRP A 20 0.40 7.92 3.88
C TRP A 20 1.61 8.52 4.61
N VAL A 21 2.48 7.66 5.10
CA VAL A 21 3.78 8.01 5.68
C VAL A 21 4.86 7.73 4.64
N GLN A 22 5.70 8.73 4.34
CA GLN A 22 6.87 8.52 3.47
C GLN A 22 7.98 7.85 4.28
N LEU A 23 8.43 6.68 3.82
CA LEU A 23 9.44 5.88 4.50
C LEU A 23 10.82 6.01 3.87
N ASP A 24 10.88 6.27 2.56
CA ASP A 24 12.14 6.44 1.83
C ASP A 24 11.93 7.29 0.57
N GLU A 25 13.03 7.85 0.04
CA GLU A 25 13.07 8.56 -1.23
C GLU A 25 14.41 8.33 -1.92
N ASN A 26 14.37 8.16 -3.24
CA ASN A 26 15.55 8.19 -4.09
C ASN A 26 15.27 9.00 -5.35
N ALA A 27 16.26 9.10 -6.25
CA ALA A 27 16.15 9.87 -7.50
C ALA A 27 14.98 9.41 -8.41
N ASP A 28 14.53 8.17 -8.25
CA ASP A 28 13.52 7.55 -9.11
C ASP A 28 12.12 7.58 -8.49
N SER A 29 12.01 7.65 -7.16
CA SER A 29 10.72 7.50 -6.49
C SER A 29 10.72 7.85 -5.00
N GLY A 30 9.54 8.27 -4.53
CA GLY A 30 9.16 8.22 -3.13
C GLY A 30 8.47 6.90 -2.78
N PHE A 31 8.77 6.33 -1.62
CA PHE A 31 8.15 5.11 -1.10
C PHE A 31 7.35 5.42 0.17
N PHE A 32 6.09 4.98 0.19
CA PHE A 32 5.15 5.31 1.26
C PHE A 32 4.42 4.08 1.76
N TYR A 33 3.95 4.17 2.99
CA TYR A 33 3.15 3.17 3.70
C TYR A 33 1.88 3.82 4.24
N ASP A 34 0.73 3.16 4.08
CA ASP A 34 -0.54 3.61 4.67
C ASP A 34 -0.70 3.03 6.07
N ARG A 35 -0.46 3.86 7.07
CA ARG A 35 -0.59 3.45 8.47
C ARG A 35 -2.04 3.09 8.81
N SER A 36 -3.01 3.85 8.28
CA SER A 36 -4.43 3.67 8.57
C SER A 36 -5.02 2.38 7.98
N ALA A 37 -4.41 1.84 6.92
CA ALA A 37 -4.86 0.62 6.25
C ALA A 37 -4.34 -0.68 6.89
N THR A 38 -3.45 -0.56 7.89
CA THR A 38 -2.81 -1.71 8.52
C THR A 38 -3.77 -2.45 9.43
N ARG A 39 -3.85 -3.76 9.23
CA ARG A 39 -4.76 -4.62 9.98
C ARG A 39 -4.19 -6.02 10.15
N LYS A 40 -4.52 -6.65 11.27
CA LYS A 40 -4.21 -8.06 11.48
C LYS A 40 -5.16 -8.94 10.65
N THR A 41 -4.65 -10.02 10.06
CA THR A 41 -5.44 -11.03 9.36
C THR A 41 -5.88 -12.13 10.33
N ASP A 42 -6.83 -12.97 9.91
CA ASP A 42 -7.33 -14.08 10.73
C ASP A 42 -6.23 -15.12 11.04
N GLU A 43 -5.19 -15.17 10.20
CA GLU A 43 -4.03 -16.05 10.33
C GLU A 43 -2.94 -15.46 11.24
N GLY A 44 -3.16 -14.27 11.80
CA GLY A 44 -2.23 -13.58 12.68
C GLY A 44 -1.14 -12.76 11.99
N ASN A 45 -1.15 -12.69 10.65
CA ASN A 45 -0.28 -11.84 9.84
C ASN A 45 -0.77 -10.38 9.85
N PHE A 46 0.03 -9.45 9.33
CA PHE A 46 -0.40 -8.06 9.13
C PHE A 46 -0.59 -7.79 7.64
N ARG A 47 -1.77 -7.29 7.26
CA ARG A 47 -2.01 -6.78 5.91
C ARG A 47 -1.72 -5.28 5.88
N VAL A 48 -0.85 -4.89 4.96
CA VAL A 48 -0.40 -3.50 4.78
C VAL A 48 -0.60 -3.04 3.34
N GLN A 49 -0.61 -1.73 3.16
CA GLN A 49 -0.62 -1.10 1.84
C GLN A 49 0.57 -0.16 1.71
N THR A 50 1.28 -0.29 0.59
CA THR A 50 2.41 0.58 0.25
C THR A 50 2.17 1.23 -1.10
N ARG A 51 2.85 2.35 -1.38
CA ARG A 51 2.87 2.95 -2.71
C ARG A 51 4.26 3.45 -3.08
N VAL A 52 4.53 3.41 -4.37
CA VAL A 52 5.71 4.00 -5.01
C VAL A 52 5.21 5.11 -5.92
N VAL A 53 5.61 6.35 -5.66
CA VAL A 53 5.31 7.50 -6.54
C VAL A 53 6.56 7.78 -7.36
N TYR A 54 6.45 7.69 -8.67
CA TYR A 54 7.60 7.76 -9.58
C TYR A 54 7.93 9.21 -9.94
N THR A 55 9.23 9.50 -10.10
CA THR A 55 9.69 10.65 -10.89
C THR A 55 9.55 10.32 -12.38
N GLU A 56 9.75 11.31 -13.27
CA GLU A 56 9.74 11.04 -14.72
C GLU A 56 10.81 10.01 -15.13
N GLN A 57 11.98 10.04 -14.49
CA GLN A 57 13.04 9.06 -14.71
C GLN A 57 12.62 7.68 -14.19
N GLY A 58 12.16 7.59 -12.94
CA GLY A 58 11.72 6.32 -12.37
C GLY A 58 10.53 5.71 -13.11
N LYS A 59 9.64 6.54 -13.67
CA LYS A 59 8.56 6.10 -14.56
C LYS A 59 9.11 5.45 -15.81
N ALA A 60 10.07 6.08 -16.48
CA ALA A 60 10.69 5.53 -17.68
C ALA A 60 11.33 4.16 -17.41
N ASP A 61 11.98 4.00 -16.25
CA ASP A 61 12.60 2.73 -15.87
C ASP A 61 11.57 1.68 -15.46
N ALA A 62 10.53 2.05 -14.70
CA ALA A 62 9.43 1.15 -14.35
C ALA A 62 8.72 0.61 -15.61
N LEU A 63 8.51 1.46 -16.63
CA LEU A 63 7.87 1.03 -17.88
C LEU A 63 8.68 0.00 -18.68
N LYS A 64 10.01 -0.02 -18.53
CA LYS A 64 10.86 -1.07 -19.14
C LYS A 64 10.58 -2.43 -18.50
N MET A 65 10.32 -2.46 -17.19
CA MET A 65 10.06 -3.71 -16.44
C MET A 65 8.61 -4.19 -16.60
N LEU A 66 7.65 -3.26 -16.63
CA LEU A 66 6.22 -3.58 -16.68
C LEU A 66 5.71 -4.02 -18.06
N SER A 67 6.63 -4.26 -19.01
CA SER A 67 6.34 -4.64 -20.39
C SER A 67 5.41 -3.64 -21.07
N SER A 68 5.96 -2.49 -21.49
CA SER A 68 5.45 -1.43 -22.38
C SER A 68 3.98 -1.49 -22.89
N SER A 69 3.00 -1.78 -22.03
CA SER A 69 1.60 -1.73 -22.42
C SER A 69 1.28 -0.27 -22.72
N LYS A 70 0.61 -0.02 -23.85
CA LYS A 70 0.20 1.34 -24.24
C LYS A 70 -0.63 2.01 -23.13
N ASP A 71 -1.31 1.22 -22.31
CA ASP A 71 -2.16 1.68 -21.22
C ASP A 71 -1.36 2.24 -20.02
N LEU A 72 -0.06 1.93 -19.91
CA LEU A 72 0.81 2.41 -18.83
C LEU A 72 1.54 3.71 -19.15
N GLY A 73 1.35 4.31 -20.34
CA GLY A 73 2.03 5.57 -20.70
C GLY A 73 1.74 6.73 -19.73
N LYS A 74 0.64 6.66 -18.98
CA LYS A 74 0.25 7.63 -17.94
C LYS A 74 0.64 7.23 -16.52
N LEU A 75 1.45 6.18 -16.35
CA LEU A 75 1.91 5.71 -15.03
C LEU A 75 2.45 6.88 -14.20
N TYR A 76 1.99 6.95 -12.96
CA TYR A 76 2.41 7.94 -11.97
C TYR A 76 2.80 7.27 -10.65
N GLU A 77 1.99 6.32 -10.20
CA GLU A 77 2.29 5.55 -8.99
C GLU A 77 1.91 4.08 -9.15
N SER A 78 2.53 3.24 -8.32
CA SER A 78 2.10 1.86 -8.09
C SER A 78 1.71 1.69 -6.63
N ARG A 79 0.58 1.04 -6.38
CA ARG A 79 0.11 0.63 -5.05
C ARG A 79 0.22 -0.88 -4.92
N TYR A 80 0.66 -1.32 -3.76
CA TYR A 80 0.86 -2.73 -3.47
C TYR A 80 0.17 -3.10 -2.16
N VAL A 81 -0.38 -4.30 -2.11
CA VAL A 81 -0.92 -4.90 -0.89
C VAL A 81 -0.06 -6.09 -0.54
N HIS A 82 0.42 -6.13 0.69
CA HIS A 82 1.25 -7.22 1.21
C HIS A 82 0.63 -7.80 2.47
N ASP A 83 0.81 -9.10 2.66
CA ASP A 83 0.78 -9.69 3.99
C ASP A 83 2.20 -9.76 4.55
N LEU A 84 2.35 -9.51 5.84
CA LEU A 84 3.59 -9.53 6.59
C LEU A 84 3.51 -10.57 7.71
N ASN A 85 4.49 -11.46 7.75
CA ASN A 85 4.72 -12.39 8.84
C ASN A 85 5.83 -11.80 9.73
N CYS A 86 5.43 -11.11 10.81
CA CYS A 86 6.36 -10.39 11.68
C CYS A 86 7.38 -11.29 12.39
N PRO A 87 7.02 -12.47 12.95
CA PRO A 87 7.99 -13.39 13.54
C PRO A 87 9.10 -13.82 12.58
N GLU A 88 8.74 -14.24 11.36
CA GLU A 88 9.70 -14.77 10.37
C GLU A 88 10.34 -13.68 9.50
N LYS A 89 9.84 -12.44 9.59
CA LYS A 89 10.25 -11.28 8.79
C LYS A 89 10.09 -11.53 7.29
N GLU A 90 8.94 -12.08 6.92
CA GLU A 90 8.59 -12.38 5.54
C GLU A 90 7.44 -11.49 5.06
N SER A 91 7.38 -11.27 3.76
CA SER A 91 6.24 -10.65 3.10
C SER A 91 5.74 -11.50 1.95
N ARG A 92 4.45 -11.36 1.65
CA ARG A 92 3.82 -11.93 0.47
C ARG A 92 3.05 -10.85 -0.27
N LEU A 93 3.41 -10.60 -1.53
CA LEU A 93 2.73 -9.61 -2.37
C LEU A 93 1.39 -10.16 -2.87
N LEU A 94 0.28 -9.52 -2.50
CA LEU A 94 -1.06 -9.97 -2.87
C LEU A 94 -1.63 -9.27 -4.10
N ASN A 95 -1.34 -7.98 -4.26
CA ASN A 95 -1.89 -7.18 -5.36
C ASN A 95 -0.92 -6.08 -5.75
N ALA A 96 -0.85 -5.81 -7.05
CA ALA A 96 -0.20 -4.63 -7.61
C ALA A 96 -1.20 -3.87 -8.48
N ALA A 97 -1.37 -2.59 -8.20
CA ALA A 97 -2.16 -1.66 -8.99
C ALA A 97 -1.29 -0.51 -9.48
N HIS A 98 -1.39 -0.18 -10.76
CA HIS A 98 -0.68 0.92 -11.41
C HIS A 98 -1.68 2.02 -11.73
N LEU A 99 -1.40 3.25 -11.33
CA LEU A 99 -2.32 4.36 -11.39
C LEU A 99 -1.70 5.55 -12.12
N ASP A 100 -2.56 6.36 -12.74
CA ASP A 100 -2.17 7.70 -13.19
C ASP A 100 -2.22 8.72 -12.05
N LYS A 101 -1.85 9.95 -12.36
CA LYS A 101 -1.77 11.07 -11.40
C LYS A 101 -3.12 11.45 -10.79
N ASP A 102 -4.22 11.10 -11.45
CA ASP A 102 -5.57 11.42 -11.02
C ASP A 102 -6.16 10.25 -10.19
N GLY A 103 -5.35 9.20 -9.95
CA GLY A 103 -5.74 8.02 -9.19
C GLY A 103 -6.55 7.01 -10.01
N VAL A 104 -6.61 7.14 -11.33
CA VAL A 104 -7.28 6.16 -12.19
C VAL A 104 -6.39 4.92 -12.31
N VAL A 105 -6.97 3.75 -12.04
CA VAL A 105 -6.27 2.47 -12.20
C VAL A 105 -6.08 2.18 -13.69
N LEU A 106 -4.81 2.14 -14.12
CA LEU A 106 -4.41 1.77 -15.47
C LEU A 106 -4.33 0.25 -15.63
N LYS A 107 -3.85 -0.43 -14.60
CA LYS A 107 -3.75 -1.89 -14.54
C LYS A 107 -3.77 -2.34 -13.08
N SER A 108 -4.48 -3.42 -12.79
CA SER A 108 -4.39 -4.10 -11.50
C SER A 108 -4.17 -5.60 -11.75
N THR A 109 -3.40 -6.23 -10.89
CA THR A 109 -3.09 -7.66 -10.98
C THR A 109 -3.19 -8.26 -9.60
N ASP A 110 -4.11 -9.23 -9.45
CA ASP A 110 -4.15 -10.11 -8.30
C ASP A 110 -3.00 -11.10 -8.41
N LEU A 111 -2.15 -11.10 -7.41
CA LEU A 111 -0.93 -11.88 -7.31
C LEU A 111 -1.01 -12.92 -6.18
N SER A 112 -2.11 -12.94 -5.44
CA SER A 112 -2.29 -13.78 -4.24
C SER A 112 -2.17 -15.28 -4.51
N SER A 113 -2.42 -15.74 -5.73
CA SER A 113 -2.24 -17.15 -6.13
C SER A 113 -0.89 -17.46 -6.79
N PHE A 114 -0.03 -16.45 -7.00
CA PHE A 114 1.20 -16.57 -7.79
C PHE A 114 2.46 -16.20 -7.02
N THR A 115 2.32 -15.59 -5.85
CA THR A 115 3.44 -15.17 -5.00
C THR A 115 3.52 -16.06 -3.76
N GLU A 116 4.75 -16.34 -3.36
CA GLU A 116 5.09 -17.05 -2.14
C GLU A 116 5.52 -16.05 -1.06
N TRP A 117 5.72 -16.55 0.16
CA TRP A 117 6.38 -15.80 1.21
C TRP A 117 7.87 -15.63 0.88
N GLU A 118 8.34 -14.39 0.99
CA GLU A 118 9.73 -14.04 0.75
C GLU A 118 10.29 -13.33 1.97
N ALA A 119 11.50 -13.72 2.39
CA ALA A 119 12.23 -13.02 3.44
C ALA A 119 12.41 -11.54 3.05
N ILE A 120 12.34 -10.65 4.04
CA ILE A 120 12.57 -9.21 3.88
C ILE A 120 13.97 -8.88 4.38
N PRO A 121 14.96 -8.68 3.49
CA PRO A 121 16.31 -8.27 3.88
C PRO A 121 16.31 -6.88 4.54
N PRO A 122 17.27 -6.57 5.42
CA PRO A 122 17.32 -5.27 6.09
C PRO A 122 17.64 -4.09 5.16
N ASP A 123 18.18 -4.34 3.96
CA ASP A 123 18.60 -3.34 2.99
C ASP A 123 17.51 -2.98 1.96
N VAL A 124 16.34 -3.62 2.01
CA VAL A 124 15.21 -3.27 1.13
C VAL A 124 14.21 -2.34 1.84
N ARG A 125 13.57 -1.47 1.06
CA ARG A 125 12.57 -0.49 1.58
C ARG A 125 11.43 -1.12 2.38
N MET A 126 11.04 -2.36 2.04
CA MET A 126 9.99 -3.10 2.75
C MET A 126 10.35 -3.39 4.21
N PHE A 127 11.65 -3.42 4.56
CA PHE A 127 12.08 -3.58 5.95
C PHE A 127 11.63 -2.42 6.85
N SER A 128 11.54 -1.21 6.33
CA SER A 128 10.97 -0.07 7.06
C SER A 128 9.48 -0.26 7.35
N VAL A 129 8.74 -0.85 6.41
CA VAL A 129 7.31 -1.18 6.61
C VAL A 129 7.16 -2.25 7.69
N LEU A 130 8.02 -3.27 7.66
CA LEU A 130 8.04 -4.31 8.70
C LEU A 130 8.23 -3.69 10.09
N GLN A 131 9.16 -2.75 10.25
CA GLN A 131 9.40 -2.08 11.53
C GLN A 131 8.21 -1.24 12.00
N GLU A 132 7.55 -0.50 11.10
CA GLU A 132 6.37 0.32 11.43
C GLU A 132 5.12 -0.52 11.70
N ALA A 133 4.89 -1.59 10.93
CA ALA A 133 3.68 -2.40 11.04
C ALA A 133 3.75 -3.39 12.23
N CYS A 134 4.91 -3.99 12.46
CA CYS A 134 5.08 -5.03 13.49
C CYS A 134 5.35 -4.47 14.90
N SER A 135 5.46 -3.16 15.06
CA SER A 135 5.62 -2.49 16.36
C SER A 135 4.29 -1.99 16.98
N GLN A 136 3.17 -2.18 16.26
CA GLN A 136 1.82 -1.79 16.69
C GLN A 136 1.17 -2.80 17.63
#